data_AF-A0A7V2CXN3-F1
#
_entry.id   AF-A0A7V2CXN3-F1
#
_cell.length_a   1.000
_cell.length_b   1.000
_cell.length_c   1.000
_cell.angle_alpha   90.00
_cell.angle_beta   90.00
_cell.angle_gamma   90.00
#
_symmetry.space_group_name_H-M   'P 1'
#
loop_
_entity.id
_entity.type
_entity.pdbx_description
1 polymer ?
#
loop_
_entity_poly.entity_id
_entity_poly.type
_entity_poly.pdbx_seq_one_letter_code
_entity_poly.pdbx_strand_id
1 'polypeptide(L)' 'MTSLTNRSALRTYALQRAAETRPAWAPSQVSKEFLDRMEARLRAIVAAEIQQHPTKGKTLR' A
#
# COMPACT_ATOMS: atom_id res chain seq x y z
N MET A 1 -3.66 16.60 2.48
CA MET A 1 -4.33 15.35 2.07
C MET A 1 -3.94 14.26 3.05
N THR A 2 -4.91 13.50 3.57
CA THR A 2 -4.67 12.46 4.59
C THR A 2 -3.98 11.25 3.95
N SER A 3 -2.95 10.70 4.61
CA SER A 3 -2.32 9.44 4.20
C SER A 3 -3.33 8.31 4.32
N LEU A 4 -3.49 7.51 3.27
CA LEU A 4 -4.39 6.33 3.31
C LEU A 4 -3.82 5.19 4.13
N THR A 5 -2.51 5.19 4.38
CA THR A 5 -1.82 4.06 5.00
C THR A 5 -0.87 4.53 6.10
N ASN A 6 -0.71 3.70 7.12
CA ASN A 6 0.33 3.89 8.11
C ASN A 6 1.71 3.56 7.49
N ARG A 7 2.51 4.60 7.26
CA ARG A 7 3.83 4.48 6.61
C ARG A 7 4.82 3.64 7.41
N SER A 8 4.76 3.64 8.74
CA SER A 8 5.66 2.83 9.56
C SER A 8 5.34 1.33 9.42
N ALA A 9 4.06 0.98 9.48
CA ALA A 9 3.61 -0.40 9.28
C ALA A 9 3.97 -0.92 7.88
N LEU A 10 3.77 -0.10 6.85
CA LEU A 10 4.13 -0.46 5.47
C LEU A 10 5.64 -0.71 5.30
N ARG A 11 6.48 0.12 5.95
CA ARG A 11 7.93 -0.05 5.95
C ARG A 11 8.32 -1.38 6.60
N THR A 12 7.82 -1.66 7.81
CA THR A 12 8.13 -2.91 8.53
C THR A 12 7.72 -4.12 7.71
N TYR A 13 6.51 -4.10 7.16
CA TYR A 13 6.00 -5.19 6.33
C TYR A 13 6.85 -5.40 5.06
N ALA A 14 7.25 -4.32 4.38
CA ALA A 14 8.08 -4.42 3.19
C ALA A 14 9.46 -5.05 3.48
N LEU A 15 10.08 -4.69 4.60
CA LEU A 15 11.36 -5.29 5.01
C LEU A 15 11.22 -6.77 5.36
N GLN A 16 10.19 -7.11 6.14
CA GLN A 16 9.89 -8.50 6.48
C GLN A 16 9.66 -9.32 5.20
N ARG A 17 8.83 -8.81 4.28
CA ARG A 17 8.52 -9.51 3.04
C ARG A 17 9.74 -9.67 2.13
N ALA A 18 10.62 -8.67 2.10
CA ALA A 18 11.87 -8.73 1.36
C ALA A 18 12.80 -9.81 1.95
N ALA A 19 12.90 -9.90 3.28
CA ALA A 19 13.68 -10.94 3.96
C ALA A 19 13.13 -12.35 3.69
N GLU A 20 11.80 -12.52 3.73
CA GLU A 20 11.13 -13.81 3.42
C GLU A 20 11.33 -14.24 1.96
N THR A 21 11.22 -13.30 1.02
CA THR A 21 11.25 -13.61 -0.42
C THR A 21 12.68 -13.76 -0.95
N ARG A 22 13.62 -12.98 -0.40
CA ARG A 22 15.01 -12.90 -0.86
C ARG A 22 15.96 -12.83 0.33
N PRO A 23 16.23 -13.96 1.00
CA PRO A 23 17.06 -13.99 2.20
C PRO A 23 18.49 -13.46 1.98
N ALA A 24 19.04 -13.63 0.78
CA ALA A 24 20.37 -13.10 0.42
C ALA A 24 20.42 -11.58 0.21
N TRP A 25 19.27 -10.90 0.03
CA TRP A 25 19.21 -9.46 -0.23
C TRP A 25 18.95 -8.63 1.03
N ALA A 26 18.15 -9.15 1.96
CA ALA A 26 17.89 -8.63 3.32
C ALA A 26 18.09 -7.11 3.50
N PRO A 27 17.31 -6.26 2.82
CA PRO A 27 17.46 -4.81 2.93
C PRO A 27 17.14 -4.34 4.36
N SER A 28 17.86 -3.32 4.84
CA SER A 28 17.65 -2.71 6.18
C SER A 28 16.77 -1.46 6.14
N GLN A 29 16.55 -0.89 4.95
CA GLN A 29 15.83 0.36 4.75
C GLN A 29 14.92 0.30 3.53
N VAL A 30 13.89 1.16 3.56
CA VAL A 30 12.96 1.38 2.46
C VAL A 30 13.03 2.84 2.06
N SER A 31 13.19 3.10 0.77
CA SER A 31 13.27 4.48 0.26
C SER A 31 11.92 5.19 0.38
N LYS A 32 11.97 6.52 0.50
CA LYS A 32 10.76 7.35 0.52
C LYS A 32 9.95 7.17 -0.76
N GLU A 33 10.62 7.13 -1.91
CA GLU A 33 10.00 6.93 -3.22
C GLU A 33 9.22 5.61 -3.30
N PHE A 34 9.73 4.52 -2.71
CA PHE A 34 9.01 3.25 -2.66
C PHE A 34 7.69 3.41 -1.90
N LEU A 35 7.73 4.05 -0.73
CA LEU A 35 6.54 4.28 0.10
C LEU A 35 5.54 5.18 -0.62
N ASP A 36 6.00 6.26 -1.25
CA ASP A 36 5.15 7.18 -2.00
C ASP A 36 4.49 6.49 -3.20
N ARG A 37 5.20 5.65 -3.95
CA ARG A 37 4.63 4.85 -5.05
C ARG A 37 3.58 3.85 -4.55
N MET A 38 3.83 3.18 -3.42
CA MET A 38 2.88 2.23 -2.85
C MET A 38 1.59 2.94 -2.42
N GLU A 39 1.71 4.10 -1.79
CA GLU A 39 0.56 4.92 -1.42
C GLU A 39 -0.23 5.38 -2.66
N ALA A 40 0.46 5.81 -3.71
CA ALA A 40 -0.18 6.16 -4.98
C ALA A 40 -0.94 4.99 -5.62
N ARG A 41 -0.37 3.78 -5.58
CA ARG A 41 -1.04 2.57 -6.07
C ARG A 41 -2.28 2.23 -5.25
N LEU A 42 -2.20 2.29 -3.92
CA LEU A 42 -3.35 2.04 -3.05
C LEU A 42 -4.48 3.03 -3.31
N ARG A 43 -4.15 4.32 -3.51
CA ARG A 43 -5.13 5.34 -3.91
C ARG A 43 -5.83 4.98 -5.21
N ALA A 44 -5.06 4.55 -6.22
CA ALA A 44 -5.62 4.16 -7.51
C ALA A 44 -6.54 2.93 -7.40
N ILE A 45 -6.15 1.93 -6.60
CA ILE A 45 -6.98 0.74 -6.35
C ILE A 45 -8.29 1.13 -5.67
N VAL A 46 -8.23 1.91 -4.58
CA VAL A 46 -9.44 2.35 -3.87
C VAL A 46 -10.35 3.18 -4.76
N ALA A 47 -9.78 4.08 -5.58
CA ALA A 47 -10.56 4.87 -6.53
C ALA A 47 -11.26 3.97 -7.58
N ALA A 48 -10.55 2.96 -8.10
CA ALA A 48 -11.12 2.01 -9.06
C ALA A 48 -12.24 1.17 -8.44
N GLU A 49 -12.06 0.65 -7.22
CA GLU A 49 -13.09 -0.10 -6.50
C GLU A 49 -14.34 0.76 -6.26
N ILE A 50 -14.18 2.01 -5.83
CA ILE A 50 -15.31 2.95 -5.66
C ILE A 50 -16.05 3.18 -6.98
N GLN A 51 -15.33 3.31 -8.09
CA GLN A 51 -15.92 3.52 -9.42
C GLN A 51 -16.68 2.28 -9.91
N GLN A 52 -16.18 1.09 -9.63
CA GLN A 52 -16.80 -0.17 -10.00
C GLN A 52 -17.99 -0.52 -9.09
N HIS A 53 -18.07 0.09 -7.91
CA HIS A 53 -19.13 -0.19 -6.96
C HIS A 53 -20.51 0.19 -7.51
N PRO A 54 -21.50 -0.72 -7.48
CA PRO A 54 -22.85 -0.40 -7.91
C PRO A 54 -23.43 0.71 -7.04
N THR A 55 -24.02 1.74 -7.66
CA THR A 55 -24.68 2.87 -6.97
C THR A 55 -25.99 2.48 -6.26
N LYS A 56 -26.22 1.18 -6.06
CA LYS A 56 -27.45 0.65 -5.47
C LYS A 56 -27.30 0.57 -3.95
N GLY A 57 -27.82 1.59 -3.27
CA GLY A 57 -27.76 1.75 -1.83
C GLY A 57 -26.68 2.76 -1.39
N LYS A 58 -26.54 2.95 -0.07
CA LYS A 58 -25.59 3.91 0.53
C LYS A 58 -24.37 3.24 1.18
N THR A 59 -24.14 1.97 0.88
CA THR A 59 -23.07 1.16 1.51
C THR A 59 -22.06 0.74 0.44
N LEU A 60 -20.79 1.14 0.63
CA LEU A 60 -19.64 0.52 -0.04
C LEU A 60 -19.45 -0.87 0.57
N ARG A 61 -19.51 -1.92 -0.26
CA ARG A 61 -19.41 -3.32 0.12
C ARG A 61 -18.34 -4.00 -0.70
#